data_AF-A0A804HKZ6-F1
#
_entry.id   AF-A0A804HKZ6-F1
#
_cell.length_a   1.000
_cell.length_b   1.000
_cell.length_c   1.000
_cell.angle_alpha   90.00
_cell.angle_beta   90.00
_cell.angle_gamma   90.00
#
_symmetry.space_group_name_H-M   'P 1'
#
loop_
_entity.id
_entity.type
_entity.pdbx_description
1 polymer ?
#
loop_
_entity_poly.entity_id
_entity_poly.type
_entity_poly.pdbx_seq_one_letter_code
_entity_poly.pdbx_strand_id
1 'polypeptide(L)'
;MAETLFWTPLLVVLLAGLGDTEAQQTTLHPLVGRVFVHTLDHETFLSLPEHVAVPPAVHITYHAHLQGHPDLPRWLRYTQRSPHHPGFLYGSATPEDRGLQVIEVTAYNRDSFDTTRQRLVLEIGDPEGPLLPYQAEFLVRSHDAEEVLPSTPASRFLSALGGLWEPGELQLLNVTSALDRGGRVPLPIEGRKEGVYIKVGSASPFSTCLKMVASPDSHARCAQGQPPLLSCYDTLAPHFRVDWCNVTLSWPLPCSWGPLCPASHFLRQP
;
A
#
# COMPACT_ATOMS: atom_id res chain seq x y z
N MET A 1 53.35 69.56 -12.67
CA MET A 1 52.59 68.59 -13.48
C MET A 1 53.13 67.23 -13.07
N ALA A 2 52.57 66.60 -12.03
CA ALA A 2 51.57 65.50 -12.13
C ALA A 2 52.13 64.35 -13.00
N GLU A 3 52.26 63.11 -12.54
CA GLU A 3 51.13 62.26 -12.11
C GLU A 3 51.52 61.20 -11.05
N THR A 4 50.58 60.94 -10.15
CA THR A 4 50.62 59.93 -9.09
C THR A 4 50.01 58.62 -9.56
N LEU A 5 50.76 57.51 -9.48
CA LEU A 5 50.27 56.16 -9.75
C LEU A 5 49.38 55.68 -8.59
N PHE A 6 48.06 55.60 -8.85
CA PHE A 6 47.08 54.96 -7.97
C PHE A 6 47.06 53.45 -8.22
N TRP A 7 47.31 52.65 -7.19
CA TRP A 7 47.05 51.20 -7.17
C TRP A 7 45.73 50.96 -6.43
N THR A 8 44.70 50.48 -7.13
CA THR A 8 43.45 49.98 -6.54
C THR A 8 43.54 48.46 -6.41
N PRO A 9 43.31 47.86 -5.21
CA PRO A 9 43.13 46.42 -5.09
C PRO A 9 41.69 46.05 -5.47
N LEU A 10 41.55 45.15 -6.44
CA LEU A 10 40.29 44.57 -6.87
C LEU A 10 39.79 43.58 -5.79
N LEU A 11 38.74 43.95 -5.08
CA LEU A 11 38.08 43.11 -4.09
C LEU A 11 37.16 42.12 -4.83
N VAL A 12 37.64 40.90 -5.06
CA VAL A 12 36.83 39.79 -5.59
C VAL A 12 35.96 39.26 -4.46
N VAL A 13 34.68 39.65 -4.46
CA VAL A 13 33.66 39.07 -3.59
C VAL A 13 33.26 37.72 -4.19
N LEU A 14 33.75 36.63 -3.59
CA LEU A 14 33.23 35.29 -3.84
C LEU A 14 31.85 35.19 -3.17
N LEU A 15 30.79 35.29 -3.98
CA LEU A 15 29.48 34.80 -3.62
C LEU A 15 29.56 33.27 -3.56
N ALA A 16 29.77 32.73 -2.36
CA ALA A 16 29.49 31.34 -2.09
C ALA A 16 28.00 31.14 -2.33
N GLY A 17 27.66 30.51 -3.46
CA GLY A 17 26.32 30.02 -3.70
C GLY A 17 25.92 29.11 -2.55
N LEU A 18 24.78 29.44 -1.92
CA LEU A 18 24.02 28.48 -1.14
C LEU A 18 23.74 27.30 -2.07
N GLY A 19 24.52 26.23 -1.91
CA GLY A 19 24.18 24.95 -2.50
C GLY A 19 22.87 24.52 -1.84
N ASP A 20 21.76 24.73 -2.52
CA ASP A 20 20.57 23.94 -2.27
C ASP A 20 21.04 22.48 -2.40
N THR A 21 21.07 21.78 -1.27
CA THR A 21 21.24 20.34 -1.26
C THR A 21 20.05 19.78 -2.02
N GLU A 22 20.27 19.40 -3.28
CA GLU A 22 19.25 18.86 -4.17
C GLU A 22 18.65 17.62 -3.49
N ALA A 23 17.46 17.76 -2.92
CA ALA A 23 16.79 16.68 -2.22
C ALA A 23 16.59 15.54 -3.22
N GLN A 24 17.01 14.33 -2.84
CA GLN A 24 16.90 13.14 -3.69
C GLN A 24 15.47 12.99 -4.17
N GLN A 25 15.29 12.95 -5.50
CA GLN A 25 13.98 12.87 -6.13
C GLN A 25 13.81 11.51 -6.82
N THR A 26 12.65 10.88 -6.64
CA THR A 26 12.33 9.59 -7.26
C THR A 26 10.94 9.66 -7.86
N THR A 27 10.81 9.35 -9.15
CA THR A 27 9.50 9.28 -9.83
C THR A 27 8.96 7.86 -9.77
N LEU A 28 7.68 7.72 -9.43
CA LEU A 28 6.96 6.45 -9.30
C LEU A 28 5.65 6.55 -10.09
N HIS A 29 5.18 5.41 -10.62
CA HIS A 29 4.01 5.36 -11.51
C HIS A 29 2.90 4.47 -10.93
N PRO A 30 2.19 4.92 -9.88
CA PRO A 30 1.00 4.23 -9.39
C PRO A 30 -0.13 4.22 -10.43
N LEU A 31 -1.01 3.21 -10.37
CA LEU A 31 -2.12 3.05 -11.30
C LEU A 31 -3.46 3.08 -10.54
N VAL A 32 -4.46 3.75 -11.13
CA VAL A 32 -5.81 3.81 -10.57
C VAL A 32 -6.38 2.39 -10.40
N GLY A 33 -6.95 2.13 -9.22
CA GLY A 33 -7.58 0.85 -8.90
C GLY A 33 -6.60 -0.33 -8.73
N ARG A 34 -5.28 -0.10 -8.75
CA ARG A 34 -4.25 -1.08 -8.39
C ARG A 34 -3.65 -0.72 -7.04
N VAL A 35 -3.18 -1.72 -6.31
CA VAL A 35 -2.41 -1.44 -5.10
C VAL A 35 -1.05 -0.88 -5.50
N PHE A 36 -0.71 0.25 -4.93
CA PHE A 36 0.63 0.82 -4.94
C PHE A 36 1.30 0.47 -3.61
N VAL A 37 2.56 0.05 -3.67
CA VAL A 37 3.40 -0.21 -2.50
C VAL A 37 4.80 0.31 -2.81
N HIS A 38 5.33 1.16 -1.93
CA HIS A 38 6.69 1.65 -1.98
C HIS A 38 7.35 1.46 -0.62
N THR A 39 8.48 0.75 -0.62
CA THR A 39 9.26 0.48 0.58
C THR A 39 10.19 1.66 0.88
N LEU A 40 10.18 2.11 2.12
CA LEU A 40 11.12 3.07 2.68
C LEU A 40 12.20 2.29 3.42
N ASP A 41 13.26 1.93 2.70
CA ASP A 41 14.39 1.17 3.23
C ASP A 41 15.40 2.09 3.93
N HIS A 42 16.07 1.58 4.96
CA HIS A 42 17.03 2.37 5.74
C HIS A 42 18.25 2.76 4.89
N GLU A 43 18.68 1.88 3.99
CA GLU A 43 19.87 2.07 3.15
C GLU A 43 19.69 3.21 2.13
N THR A 44 18.46 3.45 1.67
CA THR A 44 18.18 4.51 0.68
C THR A 44 18.28 5.91 1.29
N PHE A 45 18.11 6.05 2.60
CA PHE A 45 18.12 7.34 3.31
C PHE A 45 19.39 7.60 4.11
N LEU A 46 20.18 6.57 4.39
CA LEU A 46 21.49 6.69 5.01
C LEU A 46 22.56 6.73 3.92
N SER A 47 23.18 7.88 3.71
CA SER A 47 24.45 7.97 2.99
C SER A 47 25.56 7.33 3.83
N LEU A 48 25.54 6.00 3.97
CA LEU A 48 26.56 5.27 4.70
C LEU A 48 27.89 5.37 3.94
N PRO A 49 28.98 5.87 4.57
CA PRO A 49 30.29 5.83 3.96
C PRO A 49 30.68 4.38 3.65
N GLU A 50 31.16 4.13 2.42
CA GLU A 50 31.39 2.82 1.80
C GLU A 50 32.35 1.85 2.53
N HIS A 51 32.86 2.18 3.71
CA HIS A 51 33.88 1.39 4.41
C HIS A 51 33.67 1.21 5.92
N VAL A 52 32.47 1.47 6.43
CA VAL A 52 32.13 1.14 7.83
C VAL A 52 31.09 0.03 7.83
N ALA A 53 31.43 -1.10 8.44
CA ALA A 53 30.47 -2.17 8.70
C ALA A 53 29.20 -1.56 9.29
N VAL A 54 28.05 -1.76 8.63
CA VAL A 54 26.75 -1.21 9.02
C VAL A 54 26.60 -1.33 10.53
N PRO A 55 26.56 -0.20 11.28
CA PRO A 55 26.39 -0.27 12.72
C PRO A 55 25.11 -1.02 13.05
N PRO A 56 25.08 -1.77 14.18
CA PRO A 56 23.96 -2.62 14.52
C PRO A 56 22.68 -1.79 14.61
N ALA A 57 21.68 -2.18 13.82
CA ALA A 57 20.27 -1.78 13.93
C ALA A 57 20.01 -0.27 14.08
N VAL A 58 20.28 0.52 13.03
CA VAL A 58 19.88 1.94 12.98
C VAL A 58 18.36 2.06 13.15
N HIS A 59 17.94 2.90 14.11
CA HIS A 59 16.53 3.16 14.36
C HIS A 59 16.06 4.34 13.53
N ILE A 60 15.30 4.07 12.46
CA ILE A 60 14.78 5.13 11.59
C ILE A 60 13.27 5.17 11.70
N THR A 61 12.72 6.37 11.85
CA THR A 61 11.28 6.61 11.68
C THR A 61 11.05 7.55 10.52
N TYR A 62 9.96 7.33 9.79
CA TYR A 62 9.62 8.12 8.62
C TYR A 62 8.41 8.99 8.90
N HIS A 63 8.43 10.20 8.38
CA HIS A 63 7.27 11.07 8.32
C HIS A 63 7.03 11.45 6.86
N ALA A 64 5.84 11.17 6.35
CA ALA A 64 5.49 11.39 4.96
C ALA A 64 4.23 12.26 4.88
N HIS A 65 4.23 13.21 3.97
CA HIS A 65 3.11 14.12 3.75
C HIS A 65 3.03 14.56 2.29
N LEU A 66 1.84 14.95 1.84
CA LEU A 66 1.66 15.56 0.53
C LEU A 66 2.27 16.96 0.54
N GLN A 67 2.96 17.35 -0.53
CA GLN A 67 3.54 18.68 -0.65
C GLN A 67 2.49 19.77 -0.37
N GLY A 68 2.84 20.71 0.53
CA GLY A 68 1.96 21.80 0.95
C GLY A 68 0.86 21.39 1.94
N HIS A 69 0.84 20.15 2.43
CA HIS A 69 -0.17 19.63 3.35
C HIS A 69 0.51 18.89 4.53
N PRO A 70 -0.12 18.84 5.71
CA PRO A 70 0.43 18.11 6.86
C PRO A 70 0.22 16.58 6.78
N ASP A 71 -0.73 16.14 5.94
CA ASP A 71 -1.16 14.75 5.85
C ASP A 71 -0.84 14.15 4.47
N LEU A 72 -0.88 12.82 4.38
CA LEU A 72 -0.87 12.09 3.11
C LEU A 72 -2.19 12.28 2.34
N PRO A 73 -2.19 12.10 1.00
CA PRO A 73 -3.44 12.09 0.25
C PRO A 73 -4.31 10.90 0.71
N ARG A 74 -5.64 11.05 0.62
CA ARG A 74 -6.61 10.10 1.22
C ARG A 74 -6.41 8.64 0.82
N TRP A 75 -5.95 8.41 -0.41
CA TRP A 75 -5.74 7.08 -0.99
C TRP A 75 -4.46 6.40 -0.50
N LEU A 76 -3.50 7.15 0.06
CA LEU A 76 -2.17 6.68 0.45
C LEU A 76 -2.04 6.64 1.97
N ARG A 77 -1.42 5.58 2.48
CA ARG A 77 -1.20 5.31 3.90
C ARG A 77 0.26 4.99 4.17
N TYR A 78 0.67 5.19 5.41
CA TYR A 78 1.98 4.84 5.91
C TYR A 78 1.85 3.84 7.05
N THR A 79 2.68 2.80 7.05
CA THR A 79 2.85 1.89 8.19
C THR A 79 4.33 1.56 8.39
N GLN A 80 4.70 1.34 9.65
CA GLN A 80 6.00 0.82 10.05
C GLN A 80 5.84 0.08 11.38
N ARG A 81 6.26 -1.18 11.44
CA ARG A 81 6.12 -2.00 12.66
C ARG A 81 6.91 -1.44 13.84
N SER A 82 8.15 -1.05 13.56
CA SER A 82 9.07 -0.50 14.54
C SER A 82 10.18 0.28 13.82
N PRO A 83 10.96 1.11 14.53
CA PRO A 83 12.10 1.82 13.93
C PRO A 83 13.20 0.93 13.31
N HIS A 84 13.20 -0.38 13.59
CA HIS A 84 14.14 -1.35 12.99
C HIS A 84 13.65 -1.94 11.67
N HIS A 85 12.37 -1.80 11.36
CA HIS A 85 11.74 -2.38 10.18
C HIS A 85 11.57 -1.29 9.12
N PRO A 86 11.59 -1.65 7.82
CA PRO A 86 11.29 -0.70 6.76
C PRO A 86 9.89 -0.10 6.93
N GLY A 87 9.74 1.14 6.47
CA GLY A 87 8.43 1.76 6.33
C GLY A 87 7.78 1.38 5.00
N PHE A 88 6.45 1.46 4.92
CA PHE A 88 5.73 1.25 3.67
C PHE A 88 4.76 2.40 3.41
N LEU A 89 4.87 2.99 2.21
CA LEU A 89 3.82 3.81 1.64
C LEU A 89 2.96 2.94 0.74
N TYR A 90 1.67 2.83 1.02
CA TYR A 90 0.79 1.94 0.28
C TYR A 90 -0.64 2.46 0.18
N GLY A 91 -1.36 2.03 -0.85
CA GLY A 91 -2.72 2.49 -1.09
C GLY A 91 -3.23 2.14 -2.47
N SER A 92 -4.46 2.53 -2.78
CA SER A 92 -5.07 2.33 -4.10
C SER A 92 -5.69 3.64 -4.56
N ALA A 93 -5.08 4.29 -5.54
CA ALA A 93 -5.55 5.56 -6.09
C ALA A 93 -6.92 5.40 -6.76
N THR A 94 -7.78 6.39 -6.62
CA THR A 94 -9.09 6.45 -7.28
C THR A 94 -9.03 7.31 -8.56
N PRO A 95 -10.04 7.27 -9.44
CA PRO A 95 -10.11 8.10 -10.65
C PRO A 95 -9.91 9.61 -10.40
N GLU A 96 -10.23 10.08 -9.21
CA GLU A 96 -10.12 11.47 -8.75
C GLU A 96 -8.68 11.86 -8.39
N ASP A 97 -7.82 10.87 -8.09
CA ASP A 97 -6.43 11.10 -7.68
C ASP A 97 -5.46 11.23 -8.87
N ARG A 98 -5.95 11.08 -10.10
CA ARG A 98 -5.11 11.10 -11.33
C ARG A 98 -4.23 12.35 -11.44
N GLY A 99 -3.05 12.14 -12.02
CA GLY A 99 -2.08 13.20 -12.29
C GLY A 99 -0.87 13.15 -11.38
N LEU A 100 -0.22 14.30 -11.21
CA LEU A 100 1.05 14.43 -10.48
C LEU A 100 0.79 14.78 -9.01
N GLN A 101 1.33 13.97 -8.10
CA GLN A 101 1.35 14.27 -6.66
C GLN A 101 2.76 14.13 -6.12
N VAL A 102 3.21 15.06 -5.26
CA VAL A 102 4.57 15.00 -4.68
C VAL A 102 4.45 14.68 -3.19
N ILE A 103 5.01 13.55 -2.77
CA ILE A 103 5.09 13.14 -1.37
C ILE A 103 6.49 13.47 -0.84
N GLU A 104 6.54 14.24 0.23
CA GLU A 104 7.77 14.58 0.93
C GLU A 104 7.96 13.61 2.09
N VAL A 105 9.05 12.86 2.07
CA VAL A 105 9.40 11.88 3.10
C VAL A 105 10.61 12.38 3.86
N THR A 106 10.48 12.52 5.18
CA THR A 106 11.59 12.81 6.09
C THR A 106 11.91 11.55 6.87
N ALA A 107 13.11 11.02 6.68
CA ALA A 107 13.67 9.98 7.52
C ALA A 107 14.37 10.62 8.72
N TYR A 108 14.06 10.16 9.92
CA TYR A 108 14.63 10.63 11.17
C TYR A 108 15.37 9.49 11.84
N ASN A 109 16.68 9.66 12.01
CA ASN A 109 17.52 8.74 12.78
C ASN A 109 17.30 9.02 14.28
N ARG A 110 16.77 8.04 15.01
CA ARG A 110 16.46 8.18 16.44
C ARG A 110 17.70 8.15 17.33
N ASP A 111 18.83 7.70 16.81
CA ASP A 111 20.09 7.59 17.54
C ASP A 111 20.94 8.86 17.39
N SER A 112 21.06 9.40 16.17
CA SER A 112 21.87 10.59 15.87
C SER A 112 21.10 11.90 15.77
N PHE A 113 19.76 11.85 15.72
CA PHE A 113 18.87 12.97 15.43
C PHE A 113 19.01 13.56 14.01
N ASP A 114 19.79 12.91 13.12
CA ASP A 114 19.94 13.34 11.74
C ASP A 114 18.66 13.16 10.94
N THR A 115 18.41 14.09 10.02
CA THR A 115 17.25 14.05 9.13
C THR A 115 17.65 14.08 7.67
N THR A 116 17.12 13.14 6.90
CA THR A 116 17.25 13.12 5.43
C THR A 116 15.88 13.33 4.82
N ARG A 117 15.78 14.14 3.78
CA ARG A 117 14.53 14.38 3.04
C ARG A 117 14.62 13.81 1.63
N GLN A 118 13.55 13.15 1.18
CA GLN A 118 13.38 12.65 -0.16
C GLN A 118 12.04 13.12 -0.72
N ARG A 119 12.01 13.42 -2.02
CA ARG A 119 10.79 13.79 -2.74
C ARG A 119 10.37 12.63 -3.65
N LEU A 120 9.20 12.07 -3.42
CA LEU A 120 8.60 11.05 -4.26
C LEU A 120 7.57 11.71 -5.18
N VAL A 121 7.83 11.69 -6.49
CA VAL A 121 6.93 12.22 -7.50
C VAL A 121 6.07 11.08 -8.01
N LEU A 122 4.77 11.10 -7.67
CA LEU A 122 3.81 10.09 -8.08
C LEU A 122 3.08 10.56 -9.35
N GLU A 123 3.27 9.83 -10.44
CA GLU A 123 2.54 10.02 -11.69
C GLU A 123 1.42 8.97 -11.77
N ILE A 124 0.22 9.34 -11.32
CA ILE A 124 -0.93 8.44 -11.22
C ILE A 124 -1.61 8.30 -12.58
N GLY A 125 -1.47 7.12 -13.18
CA GLY A 125 -2.02 6.77 -14.49
C GLY A 125 -3.23 5.83 -14.44
N ASP A 126 -3.80 5.56 -15.61
CA ASP A 126 -4.87 4.56 -15.76
C ASP A 126 -4.29 3.14 -15.84
N PRO A 127 -4.99 2.12 -15.28
CA PRO A 127 -4.52 0.76 -15.35
C PRO A 127 -4.54 0.23 -16.78
N GLU A 128 -3.44 -0.38 -17.20
CA GLU A 128 -3.39 -1.17 -18.43
C GLU A 128 -3.88 -2.61 -18.17
N GLY A 129 -4.43 -3.25 -19.20
CA GLY A 129 -4.85 -4.65 -19.16
C GLY A 129 -6.35 -4.88 -18.93
N PRO A 130 -6.74 -6.13 -18.63
CA PRO A 130 -8.15 -6.50 -18.54
C PRO A 130 -8.83 -5.84 -17.33
N LEU A 131 -10.10 -5.49 -17.52
CA LEU A 131 -10.96 -5.13 -16.41
C LEU A 131 -11.07 -6.32 -15.46
N LEU A 132 -11.09 -6.03 -14.15
CA LEU A 132 -11.27 -7.04 -13.11
C LEU A 132 -12.65 -6.89 -12.45
N PRO A 133 -13.73 -7.31 -13.13
CA PRO A 133 -15.09 -7.18 -12.64
C PRO A 133 -15.36 -8.05 -11.41
N TYR A 134 -14.68 -9.20 -11.27
CA TYR A 134 -14.88 -10.11 -10.13
C TYR A 134 -13.85 -9.78 -9.05
N GLN A 135 -14.30 -9.10 -8.00
CA GLN A 135 -13.44 -8.69 -6.89
C GLN A 135 -13.96 -9.26 -5.58
N ALA A 136 -13.06 -9.82 -4.79
CA ALA A 136 -13.35 -10.30 -3.45
C ALA A 136 -12.43 -9.59 -2.45
N GLU A 137 -12.94 -9.36 -1.26
CA GLU A 137 -12.17 -8.81 -0.15
C GLU A 137 -12.21 -9.78 1.03
N PHE A 138 -11.03 -10.12 1.55
CA PHE A 138 -10.85 -11.09 2.63
C PHE A 138 -10.28 -10.40 3.86
N LEU A 139 -10.87 -10.63 5.03
CA LEU A 139 -10.21 -10.32 6.29
C LEU A 139 -9.26 -11.46 6.69
N VAL A 140 -7.96 -11.19 6.71
CA VAL A 140 -6.94 -12.10 7.23
C VAL A 140 -6.61 -11.70 8.66
N ARG A 141 -6.87 -12.58 9.62
CA ARG A 141 -6.66 -12.32 11.07
C ARG A 141 -5.27 -12.69 11.57
N SER A 142 -4.46 -13.34 10.73
CA SER A 142 -3.12 -13.81 11.11
C SER A 142 -1.98 -12.89 10.71
N HIS A 143 -2.25 -11.75 10.09
CA HIS A 143 -1.23 -10.84 9.60
C HIS A 143 -1.63 -9.38 9.81
N ASP A 144 -0.62 -8.54 9.92
CA ASP A 144 -0.76 -7.08 9.87
C ASP A 144 -0.47 -6.58 8.44
N ALA A 145 -0.74 -5.31 8.16
CA ALA A 145 -0.63 -4.79 6.78
C ALA A 145 0.79 -4.94 6.23
N GLU A 146 1.79 -4.52 6.99
CA GLU A 146 3.22 -4.56 6.65
C GLU A 146 3.76 -5.97 6.36
N GLU A 147 3.07 -7.03 6.83
CA GLU A 147 3.49 -8.42 6.61
C GLU A 147 3.01 -8.96 5.26
N VAL A 148 2.01 -8.32 4.65
CA VAL A 148 1.43 -8.73 3.35
C VAL A 148 1.87 -7.80 2.21
N LEU A 149 2.23 -6.55 2.50
CA LEU A 149 2.68 -5.58 1.50
C LEU A 149 3.89 -6.01 0.66
N PRO A 150 4.90 -6.74 1.19
CA PRO A 150 6.01 -7.20 0.37
C PRO A 150 5.57 -8.19 -0.73
N SER A 151 6.28 -8.20 -1.85
CA SER A 151 5.91 -8.98 -3.04
C SER A 151 5.82 -10.49 -2.79
N THR A 152 6.67 -11.04 -1.91
CA THR A 152 6.72 -12.48 -1.61
C THR A 152 5.48 -12.97 -0.84
N PRO A 153 5.09 -12.38 0.31
CA PRO A 153 3.82 -12.68 0.96
C PRO A 153 2.59 -12.46 0.06
N ALA A 154 2.54 -11.35 -0.68
CA ALA A 154 1.43 -11.05 -1.58
C ALA A 154 1.25 -12.11 -2.68
N SER A 155 2.33 -12.50 -3.37
CA SER A 155 2.30 -13.55 -4.40
C SER A 155 1.94 -14.92 -3.83
N ARG A 156 2.40 -15.25 -2.61
CA ARG A 156 1.99 -16.48 -1.92
C ARG A 156 0.49 -16.50 -1.64
N PHE A 157 -0.06 -15.37 -1.18
CA PHE A 157 -1.50 -15.23 -0.94
C PHE A 157 -2.30 -15.43 -2.23
N LEU A 158 -1.93 -14.74 -3.32
CA LEU A 158 -2.58 -14.89 -4.62
C LEU A 158 -2.50 -16.33 -5.16
N SER A 159 -1.34 -16.98 -5.02
CA SER A 159 -1.17 -18.38 -5.45
C SER A 159 -2.07 -19.34 -4.68
N ALA A 160 -2.21 -19.14 -3.36
CA ALA A 160 -3.09 -19.94 -2.52
C ALA A 160 -4.59 -19.71 -2.83
N LEU A 161 -4.96 -18.50 -3.27
CA LEU A 161 -6.31 -18.17 -3.72
C LEU A 161 -6.69 -18.78 -5.09
N GLY A 162 -5.71 -19.23 -5.89
CA GLY A 162 -5.96 -19.71 -7.25
C GLY A 162 -7.05 -20.79 -7.35
N GLY A 163 -7.20 -21.63 -6.32
CA GLY A 163 -8.24 -22.67 -6.26
C GLY A 163 -9.67 -22.16 -5.95
N LEU A 164 -9.83 -20.89 -5.57
CA LEU A 164 -11.12 -20.28 -5.23
C LEU A 164 -11.76 -19.50 -6.40
N TRP A 165 -11.02 -19.32 -7.49
CA TRP A 165 -11.51 -18.75 -8.75
C TRP A 165 -11.58 -19.82 -9.84
N GLU A 166 -12.35 -19.55 -10.89
CA GLU A 166 -12.12 -20.23 -12.15
C GLU A 166 -10.72 -19.90 -12.70
N PRO A 167 -10.09 -20.78 -13.49
CA PRO A 167 -8.74 -20.54 -14.00
C PRO A 167 -8.59 -19.14 -14.61
N GLY A 168 -7.62 -18.38 -14.13
CA GLY A 168 -7.45 -16.98 -14.49
C GLY A 168 -6.36 -16.30 -13.70
N GLU A 169 -6.02 -15.09 -14.12
CA GLU A 169 -5.07 -14.24 -13.41
C GLU A 169 -5.74 -13.54 -12.23
N LEU A 170 -5.10 -13.62 -11.06
CA LEU A 170 -5.51 -12.91 -9.86
C LEU A 170 -4.58 -11.74 -9.63
N GLN A 171 -5.13 -10.58 -9.34
CA GLN A 171 -4.35 -9.37 -9.07
C GLN A 171 -4.77 -8.75 -7.74
N LEU A 172 -3.78 -8.33 -6.97
CA LEU A 172 -3.99 -7.59 -5.73
C LEU A 172 -4.47 -6.17 -6.07
N LEU A 173 -5.62 -5.77 -5.51
CA LEU A 173 -6.27 -4.49 -5.78
C LEU A 173 -6.08 -3.49 -4.65
N ASN A 174 -6.18 -3.95 -3.40
CA ASN A 174 -6.06 -3.10 -2.22
C ASN A 174 -5.63 -3.93 -1.01
N VAL A 175 -4.90 -3.29 -0.09
CA VAL A 175 -4.58 -3.79 1.25
C VAL A 175 -4.97 -2.71 2.24
N THR A 176 -5.81 -3.03 3.22
CA THR A 176 -6.26 -2.07 4.23
C THR A 176 -6.07 -2.67 5.61
N SER A 177 -5.46 -1.93 6.53
CA SER A 177 -5.32 -2.38 7.92
C SER A 177 -6.71 -2.51 8.55
N ALA A 178 -6.95 -3.54 9.37
CA ALA A 178 -8.19 -3.64 10.11
C ALA A 178 -8.39 -2.46 11.08
N LEU A 179 -7.31 -1.84 11.55
CA LEU A 179 -7.37 -0.63 12.39
C LEU A 179 -8.03 0.54 11.66
N ASP A 180 -7.77 0.68 10.35
CA ASP A 180 -8.35 1.75 9.52
C ASP A 180 -9.88 1.61 9.35
N ARG A 181 -10.42 0.42 9.65
CA ARG A 181 -11.86 0.12 9.60
C ARG A 181 -12.50 0.02 10.99
N GLY A 182 -11.86 0.62 11.99
CA GLY A 182 -12.36 0.63 13.37
C GLY A 182 -12.06 -0.63 14.16
N GLY A 183 -11.22 -1.52 13.62
CA GLY A 183 -10.61 -2.60 14.38
C GLY A 183 -9.82 -2.03 15.57
N ARG A 184 -9.84 -2.73 16.70
CA ARG A 184 -9.12 -2.33 17.90
C ARG A 184 -8.34 -3.51 18.44
N VAL A 185 -7.03 -3.34 18.51
CA VAL A 185 -6.15 -4.24 19.26
C VAL A 185 -5.51 -3.40 20.36
N PRO A 186 -6.09 -3.39 21.57
CA PRO A 186 -5.71 -2.44 22.61
C PRO A 186 -4.27 -2.66 23.13
N LEU A 187 -3.69 -3.85 22.91
CA LEU A 187 -2.30 -4.14 23.23
C LEU A 187 -1.72 -5.09 22.17
N PRO A 188 -0.50 -4.84 21.67
CA PRO A 188 0.26 -5.79 20.86
C PRO A 188 0.62 -7.01 21.71
N ILE A 189 -0.27 -8.00 21.76
CA ILE A 189 -0.06 -9.27 22.47
C ILE A 189 0.57 -10.25 21.47
N GLU A 190 1.64 -10.93 21.89
CA GLU A 190 2.31 -11.93 21.06
C GLU A 190 1.30 -12.98 20.54
N GLY A 191 1.34 -13.24 19.22
CA GLY A 191 0.42 -14.14 18.54
C GLY A 191 -0.97 -13.57 18.23
N ARG A 192 -1.28 -12.33 18.66
CA ARG A 192 -2.45 -11.58 18.19
C ARG A 192 -2.02 -10.52 17.18
N LYS A 193 -2.80 -10.43 16.12
CA LYS A 193 -2.59 -9.54 14.98
C LYS A 193 -3.79 -8.63 14.85
N GLU A 194 -3.57 -7.44 14.32
CA GLU A 194 -4.65 -6.48 14.06
C GLU A 194 -5.57 -7.00 12.96
N GLY A 195 -4.99 -7.70 11.99
CA GLY A 195 -5.68 -8.20 10.83
C GLY A 195 -5.60 -7.22 9.66
N VAL A 196 -5.79 -7.76 8.47
CA VAL A 196 -5.65 -7.02 7.22
C VAL A 196 -6.75 -7.43 6.25
N TYR A 197 -7.39 -6.44 5.64
CA TYR A 197 -8.30 -6.63 4.52
C TYR A 197 -7.49 -6.67 3.23
N ILE A 198 -7.60 -7.76 2.49
CA ILE A 198 -6.92 -7.96 1.21
C ILE A 198 -7.99 -8.05 0.13
N LYS A 199 -7.98 -7.09 -0.80
CA LYS A 199 -8.89 -7.08 -1.94
C LYS A 199 -8.19 -7.59 -3.17
N VAL A 200 -8.77 -8.60 -3.81
CA VAL A 200 -8.24 -9.29 -4.99
C VAL A 200 -9.26 -9.20 -6.12
N GLY A 201 -8.78 -9.02 -7.34
CA GLY A 201 -9.58 -8.96 -8.55
C GLY A 201 -9.18 -10.03 -9.56
N SER A 202 -10.14 -10.44 -10.38
CA SER A 202 -9.90 -11.24 -11.57
C SER A 202 -10.84 -10.86 -12.71
N ALA A 203 -10.41 -11.16 -13.94
CA ALA A 203 -11.28 -11.21 -15.09
C ALA A 203 -12.17 -12.47 -15.10
N SER A 204 -11.71 -13.54 -14.43
CA SER A 204 -12.42 -14.81 -14.34
C SER A 204 -13.48 -14.79 -13.23
N PRO A 205 -14.61 -15.49 -13.41
CA PRO A 205 -15.63 -15.63 -12.38
C PRO A 205 -15.13 -16.34 -11.11
N PHE A 206 -15.87 -16.13 -10.02
CA PHE A 206 -15.68 -16.90 -8.78
C PHE A 206 -16.05 -18.38 -8.97
N SER A 207 -15.32 -19.26 -8.30
CA SER A 207 -15.71 -20.67 -8.18
C SER A 207 -17.06 -20.83 -7.48
N THR A 208 -17.69 -21.99 -7.65
CA THR A 208 -18.90 -22.35 -6.90
C THR A 208 -18.68 -22.28 -5.39
N CYS A 209 -17.49 -22.64 -4.90
CA CYS A 209 -17.20 -22.57 -3.47
C CYS A 209 -17.26 -21.13 -2.96
N LEU A 210 -16.54 -20.23 -3.63
CA LEU A 210 -16.45 -18.85 -3.17
C LEU A 210 -17.83 -18.18 -3.21
N LYS A 211 -18.67 -18.48 -4.21
CA LYS A 211 -20.07 -18.03 -4.25
C LYS A 211 -20.90 -18.49 -3.04
N MET A 212 -20.63 -19.67 -2.46
CA MET A 212 -21.35 -20.15 -1.27
C MET A 212 -20.96 -19.44 0.01
N VAL A 213 -19.80 -18.78 0.07
CA VAL A 213 -19.44 -17.91 1.20
C VAL A 213 -20.49 -16.82 1.37
N ALA A 214 -20.98 -16.26 0.26
CA ALA A 214 -22.02 -15.23 0.22
C ALA A 214 -23.46 -15.77 0.21
N SER A 215 -23.66 -17.07 0.46
CA SER A 215 -25.00 -17.65 0.49
C SER A 215 -25.78 -17.24 1.74
N PRO A 216 -27.13 -17.13 1.67
CA PRO A 216 -27.96 -16.84 2.84
C PRO A 216 -27.73 -17.80 4.02
N ASP A 217 -27.48 -19.08 3.73
CA ASP A 217 -27.21 -20.10 4.75
C ASP A 217 -25.87 -19.85 5.45
N SER A 218 -24.83 -19.51 4.70
CA SER A 218 -23.53 -19.12 5.27
C SER A 218 -23.65 -17.87 6.13
N HIS A 219 -24.39 -16.85 5.68
CA HIS A 219 -24.65 -15.64 6.47
C HIS A 219 -25.42 -15.94 7.76
N ALA A 220 -26.46 -16.79 7.70
CA ALA A 220 -27.23 -17.19 8.87
C ALA A 220 -26.38 -17.95 9.90
N ARG A 221 -25.45 -18.79 9.45
CA ARG A 221 -24.50 -19.49 10.34
C ARG A 221 -23.51 -18.54 10.96
N CYS A 222 -22.94 -17.62 10.19
CA CYS A 222 -22.05 -16.58 10.69
C CYS A 222 -22.73 -15.70 11.75
N ALA A 223 -24.01 -15.33 11.55
CA ALA A 223 -24.80 -14.60 12.54
C ALA A 223 -25.01 -15.37 13.86
N GLN A 224 -24.93 -16.70 13.82
CA GLN A 224 -25.00 -17.59 14.99
C GLN A 224 -23.61 -17.93 15.56
N GLY A 225 -22.54 -17.32 15.07
CA GLY A 225 -21.16 -17.61 15.47
C GLY A 225 -20.65 -18.97 14.99
N GLN A 226 -21.32 -19.58 14.01
CA GLN A 226 -20.90 -20.82 13.37
C GLN A 226 -20.10 -20.53 12.10
N PRO A 227 -19.15 -21.41 11.71
CA PRO A 227 -18.43 -21.24 10.44
C PRO A 227 -19.41 -21.29 9.26
N PRO A 228 -19.11 -20.66 8.11
CA PRO A 228 -19.98 -20.72 6.94
C PRO A 228 -20.00 -22.12 6.31
N LEU A 229 -20.94 -22.36 5.39
CA LEU A 229 -20.97 -23.58 4.59
C LEU A 229 -20.04 -23.41 3.38
N LEU A 230 -18.93 -24.14 3.38
CA LEU A 230 -17.95 -24.16 2.30
C LEU A 230 -17.89 -25.56 1.69
N SER A 231 -17.83 -25.66 0.37
CA SER A 231 -17.57 -26.93 -0.32
C SER A 231 -16.10 -27.13 -0.67
N CYS A 232 -15.25 -26.14 -0.40
CA CYS A 232 -13.83 -26.19 -0.69
C CYS A 232 -13.01 -26.26 0.59
N TYR A 233 -11.80 -26.77 0.42
CA TYR A 233 -10.77 -26.73 1.45
C TYR A 233 -10.19 -25.33 1.54
N ASP A 234 -9.87 -24.91 2.76
CA ASP A 234 -9.14 -23.69 3.02
C ASP A 234 -7.66 -23.87 2.63
N THR A 235 -7.33 -23.50 1.40
CA THR A 235 -5.96 -23.54 0.85
C THR A 235 -5.06 -22.44 1.41
N LEU A 236 -5.63 -21.46 2.12
CA LEU A 236 -4.91 -20.34 2.73
C LEU A 236 -4.31 -20.76 4.07
N ALA A 237 -4.98 -21.66 4.79
CA ALA A 237 -4.47 -22.26 6.02
C ALA A 237 -3.27 -23.19 5.75
N PRO A 238 -2.28 -23.27 6.67
CA PRO A 238 -2.20 -22.54 7.94
C PRO A 238 -1.57 -21.15 7.79
N HIS A 239 -1.07 -20.78 6.61
CA HIS A 239 -0.27 -19.57 6.42
C HIS A 239 -1.11 -18.29 6.61
N PHE A 240 -2.29 -18.22 6.03
CA PHE A 240 -3.22 -17.09 6.14
C PHE A 240 -4.53 -17.56 6.77
N ARG A 241 -4.82 -17.08 7.98
CA ARG A 241 -6.09 -17.40 8.67
C ARG A 241 -7.16 -16.38 8.26
N VAL A 242 -7.97 -16.74 7.27
CA VAL A 242 -9.10 -15.93 6.81
C VAL A 242 -10.28 -16.02 7.77
N ASP A 243 -10.94 -14.90 8.01
CA ASP A 243 -12.27 -14.87 8.59
C ASP A 243 -13.31 -15.03 7.48
N TRP A 244 -13.73 -16.27 7.25
CA TRP A 244 -14.67 -16.60 6.17
C TRP A 244 -16.06 -15.96 6.35
N CYS A 245 -16.40 -15.50 7.55
CA CYS A 245 -17.62 -14.72 7.79
C CYS A 245 -17.47 -13.23 7.44
N ASN A 246 -16.26 -12.79 7.10
CA ASN A 246 -15.93 -11.42 6.73
C ASN A 246 -15.24 -11.41 5.36
N VAL A 247 -15.92 -12.03 4.40
CA VAL A 247 -15.55 -12.04 2.99
C VAL A 247 -16.65 -11.35 2.21
N THR A 248 -16.29 -10.34 1.42
CA THR A 248 -17.25 -9.66 0.55
C THR A 248 -16.92 -9.93 -0.90
N LEU A 249 -17.94 -10.23 -1.68
CA LEU A 249 -17.83 -10.49 -3.12
C LEU A 249 -18.52 -9.36 -3.87
N SER A 250 -17.90 -8.91 -4.96
CA SER A 250 -18.43 -7.90 -5.86
C SER A 250 -18.18 -8.32 -7.30
N TRP A 251 -19.25 -8.31 -8.10
CA TRP A 251 -19.22 -8.67 -9.50
C TRP A 251 -20.37 -8.00 -10.24
N PRO A 252 -20.27 -7.80 -11.56
CA PRO A 252 -21.34 -7.24 -12.35
C PRO A 252 -22.55 -8.18 -12.31
N LEU A 253 -23.73 -7.60 -12.09
CA LEU A 253 -24.99 -8.30 -12.26
C LEU A 253 -25.11 -8.81 -13.71
N PRO A 254 -25.59 -10.04 -13.94
CA PRO A 254 -26.05 -10.40 -15.28
C PRO A 254 -27.17 -9.41 -15.65
N CYS A 255 -26.95 -8.59 -16.69
CA CYS A 255 -27.99 -7.72 -17.26
C CYS A 255 -29.12 -8.63 -17.74
N SER A 256 -30.14 -8.82 -16.90
CA SER A 256 -31.40 -9.39 -17.34
C SER A 256 -32.15 -8.26 -18.05
N TRP A 257 -32.21 -8.36 -19.38
CA TRP A 257 -33.08 -7.64 -20.34
C TRP A 257 -32.57 -6.29 -20.91
N GLY A 258 -32.15 -6.31 -22.18
CA GLY A 258 -32.30 -5.21 -23.15
C GLY A 258 -31.11 -4.26 -23.39
N PRO A 259 -31.05 -3.57 -24.56
CA PRO A 259 -29.93 -2.73 -25.01
C PRO A 259 -29.80 -1.36 -24.31
N LEU A 260 -30.31 -1.25 -23.08
CA LEU A 260 -30.27 -0.03 -22.25
C LEU A 260 -29.69 -0.37 -20.87
N CYS A 261 -28.46 -0.91 -20.81
CA CYS A 261 -27.69 -0.96 -19.56
C CYS A 261 -26.77 0.29 -19.53
N PRO A 262 -27.05 1.34 -18.74
CA PRO A 262 -26.04 2.31 -18.34
C PRO A 262 -25.16 1.72 -17.22
N ALA A 263 -23.89 2.12 -17.21
CA ALA A 263 -22.78 1.76 -16.31
C ALA A 263 -23.08 0.91 -15.06
N SER A 264 -22.54 -0.32 -15.06
CA SER A 264 -21.95 -1.03 -13.91
C SER A 264 -22.67 -0.95 -12.55
N HIS A 265 -23.83 -1.60 -12.40
CA HIS A 265 -24.33 -1.92 -11.07
C HIS A 265 -23.58 -3.13 -10.49
N PHE A 266 -22.74 -2.89 -9.47
CA PHE A 266 -22.09 -3.93 -8.67
C PHE A 266 -23.03 -4.37 -7.54
N LEU A 267 -23.24 -5.68 -7.39
CA LEU A 267 -23.79 -6.20 -6.13
C LEU A 267 -22.69 -6.14 -5.06
N ARG A 268 -22.93 -5.33 -4.02
CA ARG A 268 -22.28 -5.49 -2.73
C ARG A 268 -23.31 -6.19 -1.85
N GLN A 269 -23.22 -7.51 -1.72
CA GLN A 269 -24.07 -8.20 -0.75
C GLN A 269 -23.50 -7.91 0.65
N PRO A 270 -24.32 -7.38 1.58
CA PRO A 270 -23.89 -7.05 2.93
C PRO A 270 -23.51 -8.29 3.74
#